data_AF-A0A972NDD8-F1
#
_entry.id   AF-A0A972NDD8-F1
#
_cell.length_a   1.000
_cell.length_b   1.000
_cell.length_c   1.000
_cell.angle_alpha   90.00
_cell.angle_beta   90.00
_cell.angle_gamma   90.00
#
_symmetry.space_group_name_H-M   'P 1'
#
loop_
_entity.id
_entity.type
_entity.pdbx_description
1 polymer ?
#
loop_
_entity_poly.entity_id
_entity_poly.type
_entity_poly.pdbx_seq_one_letter_code
_entity_poly.pdbx_strand_id
1 'polypeptide(L)'
;MSPIRTIIMGAAGRDFHNFNVFFRDNPDYEVVAFTATQIPNIEGRIYPPELAGKQYPKGIPIYPESELTHLIKELQADQVVFAYSDVPHEYVMHKASEVIAAGADFRLMGLKTTQVQSSKPVVSIGAVRTGCGKSQTTRRVSLILRDMGYQVAVIRHPMPYGNLVEQAVQRFATYEDLDKYKCTIEEREEYEPHIDNGMIVFAGVDY
;
A
#
# COMPACT_ATOMS: atom_id res chain seq x y z
N MET A 1 6.47 -16.00 -24.03
CA MET A 1 6.61 -14.54 -24.21
C MET A 1 7.51 -14.04 -23.11
N SER A 2 8.23 -12.93 -23.31
CA SER A 2 8.95 -12.26 -22.22
C SER A 2 7.94 -11.69 -21.21
N PRO A 3 8.27 -11.63 -19.90
CA PRO A 3 7.44 -10.94 -18.91
C PRO A 3 7.24 -9.47 -19.30
N ILE A 4 6.08 -8.91 -18.95
CA ILE A 4 5.77 -7.49 -19.15
C ILE A 4 6.53 -6.68 -18.10
N ARG A 5 7.49 -5.87 -18.55
CA ARG A 5 8.31 -5.03 -17.68
C ARG A 5 7.47 -3.87 -17.17
N THR A 6 7.27 -3.82 -15.86
CA THR A 6 6.27 -2.97 -15.23
C THR A 6 6.90 -2.02 -14.22
N ILE A 7 6.56 -0.74 -14.30
CA ILE A 7 6.79 0.24 -13.23
C ILE A 7 5.47 0.43 -12.48
N ILE A 8 5.52 0.46 -11.15
CA ILE A 8 4.34 0.77 -10.32
C ILE A 8 4.56 2.13 -9.65
N MET A 9 3.75 3.12 -10.00
CA MET A 9 3.83 4.46 -9.41
C MET A 9 2.82 4.62 -8.27
N GLY A 10 3.25 5.12 -7.12
CA GLY A 10 2.39 5.26 -5.95
C GLY A 10 3.02 6.02 -4.79
N ALA A 11 2.45 5.83 -3.60
CA ALA A 11 2.82 6.54 -2.40
C ALA A 11 3.07 5.55 -1.24
N ALA A 12 3.73 4.43 -1.53
CA ALA A 12 4.09 3.39 -0.58
C ALA A 12 2.90 2.77 0.19
N GLY A 13 1.74 2.69 -0.46
CA GLY A 13 0.61 1.93 0.04
C GLY A 13 0.00 1.03 -1.02
N ARG A 14 -0.88 1.58 -1.86
CA ARG A 14 -1.57 0.79 -2.87
C ARG A 14 -0.63 0.22 -3.94
N ASP A 15 0.49 0.86 -4.22
CA ASP A 15 1.58 0.32 -5.05
C ASP A 15 2.13 -0.99 -4.50
N PHE A 16 2.55 -1.01 -3.22
CA PHE A 16 3.02 -2.24 -2.56
C PHE A 16 1.91 -3.29 -2.45
N HIS A 17 0.69 -2.88 -2.15
CA HIS A 17 -0.47 -3.77 -2.13
C HIS A 17 -0.74 -4.42 -3.49
N ASN A 18 -0.77 -3.63 -4.56
CA ASN A 18 -0.97 -4.13 -5.92
C ASN A 18 0.15 -5.11 -6.28
N PHE A 19 1.40 -4.79 -5.92
CA PHE A 19 2.54 -5.69 -6.09
C PHE A 19 2.29 -7.02 -5.37
N ASN A 20 2.03 -6.99 -4.06
CA ASN A 20 1.90 -8.18 -3.22
C ASN A 20 0.74 -9.10 -3.62
N VAL A 21 -0.36 -8.54 -4.13
CA VAL A 21 -1.57 -9.30 -4.46
C VAL A 21 -1.58 -9.81 -5.90
N PHE A 22 -0.97 -9.09 -6.85
CA PHE A 22 -1.12 -9.39 -8.28
C PHE A 22 0.20 -9.70 -9.00
N PHE A 23 1.28 -9.00 -8.67
CA PHE A 23 2.54 -9.09 -9.40
C PHE A 23 3.53 -10.05 -8.74
N ARG A 24 3.50 -10.16 -7.41
CA ARG A 24 4.35 -11.09 -6.66
C ARG A 24 4.07 -12.52 -7.13
N ASP A 25 5.13 -13.23 -7.46
CA ASP A 25 5.11 -14.60 -8.00
C ASP A 25 4.33 -14.79 -9.32
N ASN A 26 3.94 -13.71 -10.00
CA ASN A 26 3.28 -13.78 -11.31
C ASN A 26 4.33 -13.76 -12.44
N PRO A 27 4.53 -14.86 -13.18
CA PRO A 27 5.60 -14.97 -14.18
C PRO A 27 5.33 -14.15 -15.45
N ASP A 28 4.11 -13.65 -15.65
CA ASP A 28 3.76 -12.83 -16.80
C ASP A 28 4.28 -11.39 -16.67
N TYR A 29 4.80 -11.01 -15.50
CA TYR A 29 5.25 -9.65 -15.19
C TYR A 29 6.62 -9.63 -14.53
N GLU A 30 7.39 -8.59 -14.81
CA GLU A 30 8.62 -8.25 -14.11
C GLU A 30 8.50 -6.81 -13.62
N VAL A 31 8.37 -6.60 -12.31
CA VAL A 31 8.30 -5.26 -11.72
C VAL A 31 9.71 -4.71 -11.57
N VAL A 32 10.07 -3.79 -12.46
CA VAL A 32 11.44 -3.28 -12.59
C VAL A 32 11.72 -2.11 -11.66
N ALA A 33 10.67 -1.40 -11.22
CA ALA A 33 10.78 -0.29 -10.29
C ALA A 33 9.43 0.05 -9.64
N PHE A 34 9.50 0.61 -8.44
CA PHE A 34 8.49 1.50 -7.92
C PHE A 34 8.90 2.95 -8.17
N THR A 35 7.92 3.84 -8.29
CA THR A 35 8.15 5.28 -8.13
C THR A 35 7.30 5.84 -7.01
N ALA A 36 7.83 6.83 -6.30
CA ALA A 36 7.12 7.51 -5.23
C ALA A 36 7.20 9.03 -5.37
N THR A 37 6.11 9.72 -5.02
CA THR A 37 6.17 11.14 -4.64
C THR A 37 6.81 11.27 -3.25
N GLN A 38 7.49 12.39 -2.98
CA GLN A 38 8.29 12.65 -1.77
C GLN A 38 7.58 12.34 -0.45
N ILE A 39 7.61 11.06 -0.07
CA ILE A 39 7.40 10.61 1.30
C ILE A 39 8.78 10.64 1.95
N PRO A 40 8.94 11.29 3.11
CA PRO A 40 10.18 11.26 3.85
C PRO A 40 10.69 9.82 4.01
N ASN A 41 11.94 9.58 3.62
CA ASN A 41 12.63 8.30 3.80
C ASN A 41 12.07 7.11 3.00
N ILE A 42 11.49 7.32 1.81
CA ILE A 42 11.07 6.23 0.91
C ILE A 42 11.77 6.23 -0.46
N GLU A 43 11.97 7.41 -1.06
CA GLU A 43 12.71 7.53 -2.32
C GLU A 43 14.19 7.11 -2.12
N GLY A 44 14.75 6.38 -3.08
CA GLY A 44 16.11 5.84 -3.01
C GLY A 44 16.25 4.57 -2.16
N ARG A 45 15.14 4.04 -1.64
CA ARG A 45 15.11 2.73 -0.95
C ARG A 45 14.86 1.59 -1.93
N ILE A 46 14.96 0.39 -1.38
CA ILE A 46 14.64 -0.86 -2.05
C ILE A 46 13.42 -1.46 -1.34
N TYR A 47 12.40 -1.84 -2.11
CA TYR A 47 11.37 -2.75 -1.64
C TYR A 47 12.03 -4.10 -1.35
N PRO A 48 12.02 -4.58 -0.10
CA PRO A 48 12.99 -5.55 0.38
C PRO A 48 12.83 -6.93 -0.28
N PRO A 49 13.93 -7.65 -0.58
CA PRO A 49 13.88 -9.00 -1.14
C PRO A 49 13.08 -9.98 -0.28
N GLU A 50 13.05 -9.79 1.04
CA GLU A 50 12.28 -10.59 1.99
C GLU A 50 10.77 -10.53 1.74
N LEU A 51 10.27 -9.45 1.15
CA LEU A 51 8.86 -9.26 0.82
C LEU A 51 8.58 -9.41 -0.69
N ALA A 52 9.60 -9.17 -1.52
CA ALA A 52 9.48 -9.15 -2.97
C ALA A 52 9.25 -10.55 -3.58
N GLY A 53 9.63 -11.62 -2.87
CA GLY A 53 9.49 -12.99 -3.35
C GLY A 53 10.67 -13.44 -4.21
N LYS A 54 10.61 -14.70 -4.67
CA LYS A 54 11.79 -15.41 -5.22
C LYS A 54 12.35 -14.79 -6.51
N GLN A 55 11.52 -14.06 -7.25
CA GLN A 55 11.91 -13.42 -8.51
C GLN A 55 12.79 -12.18 -8.29
N TYR A 56 12.83 -11.64 -7.07
CA TYR A 56 13.50 -10.37 -6.76
C TYR A 56 14.51 -10.54 -5.61
N PRO A 57 15.59 -11.33 -5.78
CA PRO A 57 16.57 -11.59 -4.72
C PRO A 57 17.36 -10.35 -4.27
N LYS A 58 17.30 -9.26 -5.05
CA LYS A 58 17.90 -7.96 -4.73
C LYS A 58 16.87 -6.92 -4.27
N GLY A 59 15.60 -7.31 -4.14
CA GLY A 59 14.49 -6.39 -3.98
C GLY A 59 14.16 -5.62 -5.27
N ILE A 60 13.29 -4.62 -5.14
CA ILE A 60 12.85 -3.77 -6.26
C ILE A 60 13.19 -2.31 -5.92
N PRO A 61 13.90 -1.58 -6.78
CA PRO A 61 14.29 -0.20 -6.49
C PRO A 61 13.08 0.74 -6.46
N ILE A 62 13.15 1.76 -5.61
CA ILE A 62 12.14 2.81 -5.47
C ILE A 62 12.76 4.15 -5.85
N TYR A 63 12.29 4.74 -6.95
CA TYR A 63 12.82 6.00 -7.48
C TYR A 63 11.88 7.18 -7.24
N PRO A 64 12.40 8.43 -7.29
CA PRO A 64 11.54 9.61 -7.34
C PRO A 64 10.61 9.59 -8.57
N GLU A 65 9.35 9.98 -8.39
CA GLU A 65 8.40 10.06 -9.50
C GLU A 65 8.88 10.98 -10.63
N SER A 66 9.65 12.02 -10.32
CA SER A 66 10.22 12.94 -11.32
C SER A 66 11.10 12.26 -12.36
N GLU A 67 11.59 11.05 -12.09
CA GLU A 67 12.42 10.28 -13.01
C GLU A 67 11.60 9.35 -13.93
N LEU A 68 10.27 9.27 -13.77
CA LEU A 68 9.39 8.31 -14.45
C LEU A 68 9.65 8.23 -15.97
N THR A 69 9.64 9.36 -16.67
CA THR A 69 9.87 9.40 -18.12
C THR A 69 11.24 8.86 -18.54
N HIS A 70 12.28 9.08 -17.72
CA HIS A 70 13.62 8.54 -17.95
C HIS A 70 13.65 7.03 -17.70
N LEU A 71 13.10 6.60 -16.56
CA LEU A 71 13.05 5.20 -16.12
C LEU A 71 12.30 4.31 -17.11
N ILE A 72 11.22 4.80 -17.73
CA ILE A 72 10.50 4.05 -18.78
C ILE A 72 11.45 3.63 -19.91
N LYS A 73 12.37 4.52 -20.32
CA LYS A 73 13.33 4.24 -21.40
C LYS A 73 14.51 3.41 -20.91
N GLU A 74 15.10 3.79 -19.78
CA GLU A 74 16.28 3.12 -19.22
C GLU A 74 15.98 1.67 -18.83
N LEU A 75 14.85 1.46 -18.15
CA LEU A 75 14.42 0.13 -17.69
C LEU A 75 13.63 -0.61 -18.77
N GLN A 76 13.43 -0.04 -19.95
CA GLN A 76 12.65 -0.63 -21.04
C GLN A 76 11.28 -1.11 -20.52
N ALA A 77 10.56 -0.25 -19.81
CA ALA A 77 9.27 -0.60 -19.23
C ALA A 77 8.19 -0.64 -20.33
N ASP A 78 7.45 -1.74 -20.38
CA ASP A 78 6.33 -1.93 -21.29
C ASP A 78 5.05 -1.30 -20.74
N GLN A 79 4.92 -1.23 -19.41
CA GLN A 79 3.71 -0.78 -18.73
C GLN A 79 4.03 0.03 -17.47
N VAL A 80 3.22 1.05 -17.19
CA VAL A 80 3.17 1.76 -15.91
C VAL A 80 1.79 1.56 -15.27
N VAL A 81 1.80 1.08 -14.03
CA VAL A 81 0.62 0.90 -13.20
C VAL A 81 0.47 2.10 -12.28
N PHE A 82 -0.65 2.79 -12.41
CA PHE A 82 -0.99 3.92 -11.53
C PHE A 82 -1.67 3.43 -10.26
N ALA A 83 -1.02 3.63 -9.12
CA ALA A 83 -1.47 3.16 -7.82
C ALA A 83 -1.67 4.29 -6.79
N TYR A 84 -1.77 5.55 -7.21
CA TYR A 84 -2.19 6.63 -6.31
C TYR A 84 -3.69 6.58 -6.00
N SER A 85 -4.06 7.28 -4.92
CA SER A 85 -5.44 7.56 -4.50
C SER A 85 -5.56 9.03 -4.07
N ASP A 86 -6.78 9.53 -3.92
CA ASP A 86 -7.05 10.91 -3.44
C ASP A 86 -6.42 12.00 -4.33
N VAL A 87 -6.39 11.77 -5.65
CA VAL A 87 -5.88 12.72 -6.65
C VAL A 87 -6.98 13.15 -7.63
N PRO A 88 -6.92 14.38 -8.17
CA PRO A 88 -7.85 14.82 -9.21
C PRO A 88 -7.72 13.98 -10.49
N HIS A 89 -8.82 13.85 -11.22
CA HIS A 89 -8.85 13.21 -12.54
C HIS A 89 -7.78 13.78 -13.49
N GLU A 90 -7.58 15.11 -13.50
CA GLU A 90 -6.59 15.76 -14.36
C GLU A 90 -5.18 15.26 -14.09
N TYR A 91 -4.80 15.05 -12.83
CA TYR A 91 -3.49 14.50 -12.48
C TYR A 91 -3.30 13.08 -13.05
N VAL A 92 -4.33 12.24 -12.95
CA VAL A 92 -4.32 10.88 -13.54
C VAL A 92 -4.10 10.95 -15.05
N MET A 93 -4.82 11.85 -15.74
CA MET A 93 -4.73 11.96 -17.20
C MET A 93 -3.43 12.62 -17.68
N HIS A 94 -2.84 13.51 -16.89
CA HIS A 94 -1.50 14.04 -17.16
C HIS A 94 -0.45 12.93 -17.06
N LYS A 95 -0.52 12.07 -16.03
CA LYS A 95 0.39 10.92 -15.90
C LYS A 95 0.19 9.88 -17.00
N ALA A 96 -1.05 9.61 -17.39
CA ALA A 96 -1.34 8.75 -18.54
C ALA A 96 -0.69 9.29 -19.82
N SER A 97 -0.82 10.59 -20.07
CA SER A 97 -0.24 11.25 -21.24
C SER A 97 1.29 11.21 -21.22
N GLU A 98 1.91 11.45 -20.06
CA GLU A 98 3.36 11.35 -19.85
C GLU A 98 3.88 9.94 -20.18
N VAL A 99 3.24 8.91 -19.62
CA VAL A 99 3.61 7.49 -19.79
C VAL A 99 3.50 7.06 -21.26
N ILE A 100 2.37 7.38 -21.90
CA ILE A 100 2.13 7.02 -23.31
C ILE A 100 3.12 7.73 -24.23
N ALA A 101 3.42 9.01 -23.97
CA ALA A 101 4.42 9.75 -24.74
C ALA A 101 5.84 9.17 -24.58
N ALA A 102 6.14 8.56 -23.44
CA ALA A 102 7.40 7.85 -23.19
C ALA A 102 7.46 6.46 -23.84
N GLY A 103 6.33 5.93 -24.32
CA GLY A 103 6.23 4.68 -25.10
C GLY A 103 5.73 3.46 -24.33
N ALA A 104 5.28 3.61 -23.08
CA ALA A 104 4.73 2.53 -22.27
C ALA A 104 3.19 2.57 -22.20
N ASP A 105 2.57 1.42 -21.96
CA ASP A 105 1.14 1.34 -21.65
C ASP A 105 0.83 1.94 -20.28
N PHE A 106 -0.29 2.64 -20.15
CA PHE A 106 -0.78 3.13 -18.86
C PHE A 106 -1.95 2.27 -18.37
N ARG A 107 -1.85 1.73 -17.15
CA ARG A 107 -2.86 0.83 -16.59
C ARG A 107 -3.44 1.32 -15.26
N LEU A 108 -4.76 1.39 -15.22
CA LEU A 108 -5.55 1.47 -14.00
C LEU A 108 -6.05 0.08 -13.60
N MET A 109 -5.67 -0.40 -12.42
CA MET A 109 -6.11 -1.72 -11.94
C MET A 109 -7.49 -1.65 -11.29
N GLY A 110 -8.35 -2.58 -11.69
CA GLY A 110 -9.69 -2.77 -11.13
C GLY A 110 -9.71 -3.70 -9.92
N LEU A 111 -10.86 -3.72 -9.23
CA LEU A 111 -11.04 -4.45 -7.97
C LEU A 111 -10.72 -5.95 -8.05
N LYS A 112 -11.09 -6.63 -9.14
CA LYS A 112 -10.92 -8.07 -9.29
C LYS A 112 -9.46 -8.54 -9.17
N THR A 113 -8.51 -7.69 -9.55
CA THR A 113 -7.08 -8.02 -9.52
C THR A 113 -6.38 -7.52 -8.27
N THR A 114 -7.02 -6.67 -7.46
CA THR A 114 -6.37 -5.99 -6.33
C THR A 114 -7.10 -6.21 -5.00
N GLN A 115 -8.07 -7.13 -4.93
CA GLN A 115 -8.77 -7.45 -3.68
C GLN A 115 -8.26 -8.77 -3.10
N VAL A 116 -7.99 -8.74 -1.79
CA VAL A 116 -7.73 -9.95 -1.00
C VAL A 116 -9.07 -10.61 -0.67
N GLN A 117 -9.15 -11.93 -0.87
CA GLN A 117 -10.33 -12.70 -0.51
C GLN A 117 -10.39 -12.88 1.01
N SER A 118 -11.54 -12.56 1.61
CA SER A 118 -11.77 -12.72 3.04
C SER A 118 -12.71 -13.88 3.32
N SER A 119 -12.35 -14.71 4.31
CA SER A 119 -13.25 -15.72 4.89
C SER A 119 -14.17 -15.14 5.98
N LYS A 120 -14.00 -13.86 6.32
CA LYS A 120 -14.77 -13.13 7.34
C LYS A 120 -15.56 -11.97 6.72
N PRO A 121 -16.71 -11.57 7.27
CA PRO A 121 -17.38 -10.34 6.87
C PRO A 121 -16.44 -9.13 7.04
N VAL A 122 -16.36 -8.28 6.02
CA VAL A 122 -15.53 -7.07 6.01
C VAL A 122 -16.43 -5.85 5.95
N VAL A 123 -16.24 -4.91 6.87
CA VAL A 123 -16.88 -3.59 6.85
C VAL A 123 -15.81 -2.57 6.50
N SER A 124 -15.90 -1.98 5.30
CA SER A 124 -14.97 -0.94 4.85
C SER A 124 -15.53 0.45 5.18
N ILE A 125 -14.74 1.27 5.86
CA ILE A 125 -15.08 2.67 6.18
C ILE A 125 -14.31 3.60 5.25
N GLY A 126 -14.95 3.99 4.15
CA GLY A 126 -14.42 4.94 3.17
C GLY A 126 -14.74 6.39 3.49
N ALA A 127 -13.99 7.32 2.91
CA ALA A 127 -14.30 8.74 2.93
C ALA A 127 -13.89 9.40 1.61
N VAL A 128 -14.56 10.49 1.25
CA VAL A 128 -14.28 11.23 0.02
C VAL A 128 -12.96 11.98 0.05
N ARG A 129 -12.46 12.32 1.25
CA ARG A 129 -11.16 12.99 1.49
C ARG A 129 -10.59 12.62 2.86
N THR A 130 -9.31 12.93 3.06
CA THR A 130 -8.66 12.88 4.36
C THR A 130 -9.29 13.89 5.34
N GLY A 131 -9.37 13.54 6.63
CA GLY A 131 -9.99 14.38 7.67
C GLY A 131 -11.51 14.25 7.82
N CYS A 132 -12.22 13.50 6.97
CA CYS A 132 -13.69 13.36 7.03
C CYS A 132 -14.21 12.38 8.11
N GLY A 133 -13.45 12.10 9.17
CA GLY A 133 -13.96 11.34 10.32
C GLY A 133 -13.97 9.81 10.20
N LYS A 134 -13.11 9.22 9.35
CA LYS A 134 -12.99 7.76 9.20
C LYS A 134 -12.74 7.08 10.55
N SER A 135 -11.77 7.56 11.32
CA SER A 135 -11.33 6.94 12.57
C SER A 135 -12.43 6.96 13.64
N GLN A 136 -13.17 8.06 13.77
CA GLN A 136 -14.34 8.20 14.65
C GLN A 136 -15.45 7.23 14.24
N THR A 137 -15.74 7.15 12.94
CA THR A 137 -16.75 6.26 12.39
C THR A 137 -16.38 4.80 12.63
N THR A 138 -15.13 4.41 12.35
CA THR A 138 -14.61 3.06 12.59
C THR A 138 -14.76 2.65 14.05
N ARG A 139 -14.40 3.53 15.00
CA ARG A 139 -14.58 3.26 16.44
C ARG A 139 -16.04 3.06 16.83
N ARG A 140 -16.94 3.90 16.30
CA ARG A 140 -18.37 3.75 16.60
C ARG A 140 -18.93 2.44 16.07
N VAL A 141 -18.59 2.09 14.82
CA VAL A 141 -19.03 0.84 14.18
C VAL A 141 -18.47 -0.38 14.91
N SER A 142 -17.19 -0.36 15.30
CA SER A 142 -16.58 -1.50 16.00
C SER A 142 -17.21 -1.75 17.37
N LEU A 143 -17.55 -0.69 18.11
CA LEU A 143 -18.28 -0.80 19.38
C LEU A 143 -19.68 -1.40 19.19
N ILE A 144 -20.45 -0.90 18.21
CA ILE A 144 -21.79 -1.45 17.92
C ILE A 144 -21.71 -2.94 17.60
N LEU A 145 -20.77 -3.36 16.75
CA LEU A 145 -20.59 -4.76 16.40
C LEU A 145 -20.23 -5.64 17.61
N ARG A 146 -19.43 -5.11 18.55
CA ARG A 146 -19.16 -5.82 19.81
C ARG A 146 -20.36 -5.90 20.73
N ASP A 147 -21.15 -4.83 20.84
CA ASP A 147 -22.39 -4.83 21.63
C ASP A 147 -23.40 -5.86 21.08
N MET A 148 -23.33 -6.15 19.78
CA MET A 148 -24.06 -7.23 19.12
C MET A 148 -23.47 -8.64 19.34
N GLY A 149 -22.35 -8.76 20.05
CA GLY A 149 -21.69 -10.02 20.38
C GLY A 149 -20.66 -10.52 19.36
N TYR A 150 -20.30 -9.72 18.34
CA TYR A 150 -19.26 -10.12 17.38
C TYR A 150 -17.85 -9.95 17.92
N GLN A 151 -16.95 -10.84 17.50
CA GLN A 151 -15.51 -10.64 17.64
C GLN A 151 -15.03 -9.74 16.50
N VAL A 152 -14.50 -8.56 16.85
CA VAL A 152 -14.13 -7.51 15.89
C VAL A 152 -12.63 -7.25 15.97
N ALA A 153 -11.99 -7.14 14.81
CA ALA A 153 -10.64 -6.64 14.67
C ALA A 153 -10.63 -5.49 13.68
N VAL A 154 -9.72 -4.53 13.88
CA VAL A 154 -9.52 -3.38 13.01
C VAL A 154 -8.32 -3.66 12.12
N ILE A 155 -8.48 -3.48 10.81
CA ILE A 155 -7.36 -3.54 9.86
C ILE A 155 -7.01 -2.11 9.47
N ARG A 156 -5.74 -1.75 9.60
CA ARG A 156 -5.19 -0.45 9.22
C ARG A 156 -4.13 -0.63 8.15
N HIS A 157 -4.11 0.31 7.22
CA HIS A 157 -2.98 0.43 6.31
C HIS A 157 -1.79 0.99 7.11
N PRO A 158 -0.59 0.40 7.01
CA PRO A 158 0.58 0.87 7.76
C PRO A 158 1.03 2.23 7.25
N MET A 159 1.78 2.94 8.08
CA MET A 159 2.60 4.05 7.62
C MET A 159 4.02 3.51 7.37
N PRO A 160 4.45 3.36 6.10
CA PRO A 160 5.67 2.65 5.70
C PRO A 160 6.96 3.46 5.95
N TYR A 161 6.99 4.28 7.00
CA TYR A 161 8.14 5.14 7.32
C TYR A 161 9.33 4.36 7.88
N GLY A 162 9.07 3.17 8.44
CA GLY A 162 10.05 2.35 9.14
C GLY A 162 10.68 1.26 8.28
N ASN A 163 11.12 0.19 8.96
CA ASN A 163 11.61 -1.02 8.31
C ASN A 163 10.43 -1.84 7.78
N LEU A 164 10.29 -1.91 6.44
CA LEU A 164 9.19 -2.62 5.77
C LEU A 164 9.12 -4.10 6.17
N VAL A 165 10.25 -4.75 6.41
CA VAL A 165 10.30 -6.17 6.82
C VAL A 165 9.74 -6.35 8.24
N GLU A 166 10.11 -5.47 9.17
CA GLU A 166 9.55 -5.47 10.54
C GLU A 166 8.07 -5.06 10.57
N GLN A 167 7.63 -4.32 9.55
CA GLN A 167 6.25 -3.87 9.35
C GLN A 167 5.46 -4.79 8.40
N ALA A 168 5.93 -6.00 8.09
CA ALA A 168 5.23 -6.91 7.18
C ALA A 168 3.81 -7.24 7.69
N VAL A 169 3.73 -7.73 8.93
CA VAL A 169 2.48 -8.00 9.64
C VAL A 169 2.67 -7.69 11.13
N GLN A 170 1.80 -6.84 11.66
CA GLN A 170 1.83 -6.38 13.04
C GLN A 170 0.45 -6.52 13.67
N ARG A 171 0.46 -6.86 14.97
CA ARG A 171 -0.75 -7.03 15.77
C ARG A 171 -0.60 -6.25 17.05
N PHE A 172 -1.55 -5.37 17.31
CA PHE A 172 -1.60 -4.51 18.49
C PHE A 172 -2.83 -4.84 19.31
N ALA A 173 -2.62 -5.31 20.53
CA ALA A 173 -3.66 -5.55 21.52
C ALA A 173 -3.41 -4.79 22.82
N THR A 174 -2.18 -4.37 23.07
CA THR A 174 -1.81 -3.58 24.24
C THR A 174 -0.88 -2.42 23.88
N TYR A 175 -0.68 -1.50 24.83
CA TYR A 175 0.28 -0.41 24.66
C TYR A 175 1.72 -0.91 24.53
N GLU A 176 2.09 -2.03 25.17
CA GLU A 176 3.43 -2.61 25.00
C GLU A 176 3.68 -3.07 23.55
N ASP A 177 2.64 -3.46 22.81
CA ASP A 177 2.78 -3.77 21.38
C ASP A 177 3.18 -2.53 20.58
N LEU A 178 2.64 -1.34 20.91
CA LEU A 178 2.98 -0.07 20.24
C LEU A 178 4.47 0.27 20.44
N ASP A 179 5.00 0.03 21.63
CA ASP A 179 6.42 0.24 21.94
C ASP A 179 7.31 -0.80 21.26
N LYS A 180 6.91 -2.07 21.30
CA LYS A 180 7.61 -3.17 20.66
C LYS A 180 7.81 -2.93 19.17
N TYR A 181 6.77 -2.44 18.48
CA TYR A 181 6.80 -2.15 17.05
C TYR A 181 7.27 -0.73 16.73
N LYS A 182 7.68 0.07 17.74
CA LYS A 182 8.21 1.43 17.60
C LYS A 182 7.26 2.34 16.80
N CYS A 183 5.98 2.26 17.10
CA CYS A 183 4.97 3.05 16.40
C CYS A 183 5.28 4.55 16.47
N THR A 184 5.06 5.24 15.35
CA THR A 184 5.17 6.70 15.32
C THR A 184 4.05 7.36 16.12
N ILE A 185 4.14 8.68 16.31
CA ILE A 185 3.10 9.44 17.00
C ILE A 185 1.77 9.36 16.22
N GLU A 186 1.82 9.42 14.89
CA GLU A 186 0.67 9.32 14.01
C GLU A 186 0.00 7.94 14.06
N GLU A 187 0.81 6.87 14.08
CA GLU A 187 0.30 5.51 14.27
C GLU A 187 -0.35 5.33 15.64
N ARG A 188 0.29 5.86 16.69
CA ARG A 188 -0.25 5.84 18.06
C ARG A 188 -1.59 6.58 18.14
N GLU A 189 -1.69 7.78 17.58
CA GLU A 189 -2.94 8.55 17.52
C GLU A 189 -4.08 7.76 16.83
N GLU A 190 -3.74 6.96 15.82
CA GLU A 190 -4.70 6.12 15.10
C GLU A 190 -5.05 4.81 15.83
N TYR A 191 -4.12 4.19 16.57
CA TYR A 191 -4.26 2.84 17.14
C TYR A 191 -4.68 2.82 18.61
N GLU A 192 -4.15 3.73 19.44
CA GLU A 192 -4.45 3.78 20.88
C GLU A 192 -5.96 3.82 21.18
N PRO A 193 -6.77 4.66 20.50
CA PRO A 193 -8.20 4.69 20.76
C PRO A 193 -8.94 3.38 20.42
N HIS A 194 -8.36 2.51 19.59
CA HIS A 194 -8.92 1.18 19.33
C HIS A 194 -8.59 0.22 20.47
N ILE A 195 -7.36 0.27 20.98
CA ILE A 195 -6.88 -0.54 22.10
C ILE A 195 -7.67 -0.19 23.38
N ASP A 196 -7.92 1.09 23.63
CA ASP A 196 -8.75 1.56 24.76
C ASP A 196 -10.19 1.00 24.71
N ASN A 197 -10.72 0.80 23.49
CA ASN A 197 -12.01 0.17 23.26
C ASN A 197 -11.93 -1.37 23.24
N GLY A 198 -10.80 -1.94 23.67
CA GLY A 198 -10.50 -3.36 23.73
C GLY A 198 -10.42 -4.04 22.37
N MET A 199 -10.20 -3.29 21.29
CA MET A 199 -10.09 -3.83 19.92
C MET A 199 -8.66 -4.25 19.62
N ILE A 200 -8.51 -5.33 18.87
CA ILE A 200 -7.22 -5.69 18.29
C ILE A 200 -7.06 -4.96 16.96
N VAL A 201 -5.90 -4.33 16.76
CA VAL A 201 -5.52 -3.70 15.49
C VAL A 201 -4.51 -4.59 14.78
N PHE A 202 -4.72 -4.80 13.48
CA PHE A 202 -3.74 -5.37 12.57
C PHE A 202 -3.31 -4.30 11.58
N ALA A 203 -2.01 -4.19 11.34
CA ALA A 203 -1.44 -3.34 10.30
C ALA A 203 -0.25 -4.05 9.67
N GLY A 204 0.12 -3.67 8.46
CA GLY A 204 1.34 -4.18 7.83
C GLY A 204 1.37 -3.94 6.34
N VAL A 205 2.55 -4.02 5.72
CA VAL A 205 2.71 -3.75 4.27
C VAL A 205 2.39 -4.97 3.42
N ASP A 206 2.22 -6.15 4.04
CA ASP A 206 1.97 -7.43 3.38
C ASP A 206 0.91 -8.24 4.14
N TYR A 207 -0.37 -7.89 3.94
CA TYR A 207 -1.54 -8.51 4.57
C TYR A 207 -2.25 -9.54 3.68
#